data_AF-A0A9E4UJT4-F1
#
_entry.id   AF-A0A9E4UJT4-F1
#
_cell.length_a   1.000
_cell.length_b   1.000
_cell.length_c   1.000
_cell.angle_alpha   90.00
_cell.angle_beta   90.00
_cell.angle_gamma   90.00
#
_symmetry.space_group_name_H-M   'P 1'
#
loop_
_entity.id
_entity.type
_entity.pdbx_description
1 polymer ?
#
loop_
_entity_poly.entity_id
_entity_poly.type
_entity_poly.pdbx_seq_one_letter_code
_entity_poly.pdbx_strand_id
1 'polypeptide(L)' 'MLTVFGSIAVSIMFLSYWTEERSKWLVLVFALGSAMTSLYSGLAEVYPITVIEALWALVAL' A
#
# COMPACT_ATOMS: atom_id res chain seq x y z
N MET A 1 8.49 13.93 7.57
CA MET A 1 7.70 12.90 8.30
C MET A 1 6.83 12.10 7.35
N LEU A 2 5.95 12.74 6.56
CA LEU A 2 5.13 12.04 5.55
C LEU A 2 5.94 11.28 4.50
N THR A 3 7.08 11.81 4.03
CA THR A 3 7.94 11.13 3.06
C THR A 3 8.45 9.77 3.58
N VAL A 4 8.89 9.73 4.84
CA VAL A 4 9.38 8.48 5.47
C VAL A 4 8.23 7.48 5.62
N PHE A 5 7.05 7.94 6.04
CA PHE A 5 5.85 7.11 6.13
C PHE A 5 5.47 6.50 4.77
N GLY A 6 5.43 7.34 3.71
CA GLY A 6 5.17 6.89 2.34
C GLY A 6 6.24 5.90 1.83
N SER A 7 7.52 6.17 2.10
CA SER A 7 8.62 5.26 1.75
C SER A 7 8.45 3.88 2.42
N ILE A 8 8.06 3.84 3.69
CA ILE A 8 7.81 2.59 4.42
C ILE A 8 6.61 1.86 3.82
N ALA A 9 5.50 2.56 3.57
CA ALA A 9 4.28 1.96 3.01
C ALA A 9 4.54 1.30 1.64
N VAL A 10 5.19 2.02 0.74
CA VAL A 10 5.54 1.49 -0.60
C VAL A 10 6.55 0.35 -0.51
N SER A 11 7.51 0.40 0.42
CA SER A 11 8.46 -0.69 0.64
C SER A 11 7.77 -1.97 1.11
N ILE A 12 6.78 -1.85 2.00
CA ILE A 12 5.97 -2.99 2.46
C ILE A 12 5.21 -3.61 1.28
N MET A 13 4.58 -2.78 0.43
CA MET A 13 3.91 -3.27 -0.78
C MET A 13 4.87 -4.01 -1.71
N PHE A 14 6.03 -3.41 -1.99
CA PHE A 14 7.05 -4.03 -2.85
C PHE A 14 7.53 -5.37 -2.31
N LEU A 15 7.87 -5.45 -1.03
CA LEU A 15 8.33 -6.69 -0.39
C LEU A 15 7.23 -7.76 -0.36
N SER A 16 5.98 -7.36 -0.12
CA SER A 16 4.84 -8.28 -0.11
C SER A 16 4.60 -8.89 -1.48
N TYR A 17 4.63 -8.07 -2.53
CA TYR A 17 4.51 -8.52 -3.92
C TYR A 17 5.68 -9.41 -4.33
N TRP A 18 6.91 -9.03 -3.97
CA TRP A 18 8.09 -9.84 -4.31
C TRP A 18 8.09 -11.21 -3.62
N THR A 19 7.53 -11.31 -2.42
CA THR A 19 7.51 -12.57 -1.66
C THR A 19 6.23 -13.38 -1.86
N GLU A 20 5.27 -12.87 -2.66
CA GLU A 20 3.93 -13.45 -2.84
C GLU A 20 3.94 -14.92 -3.24
N GLU A 21 4.88 -15.34 -4.09
CA GLU A 21 5.04 -16.74 -4.52
C GLU A 21 5.19 -17.72 -3.35
N ARG A 22 5.66 -17.26 -2.18
CA ARG A 22 5.86 -18.08 -0.99
C ARG A 22 4.60 -18.28 -0.17
N SER A 23 3.66 -17.34 -0.20
CA SER A 23 2.44 -17.40 0.61
C SER A 23 1.38 -16.42 0.13
N LYS A 24 0.18 -16.93 -0.15
CA LYS A 24 -0.99 -16.13 -0.51
C LYS A 24 -1.40 -15.14 0.59
N TRP A 25 -1.00 -15.38 1.85
CA TRP A 25 -1.27 -14.47 2.97
C TRP A 25 -0.55 -13.12 2.83
N LEU A 26 0.49 -13.04 2.00
CA LEU A 26 1.21 -11.78 1.74
C LEU A 26 0.36 -10.77 0.97
N VAL A 27 -0.71 -11.22 0.31
CA VAL A 27 -1.72 -10.33 -0.28
C VAL A 27 -2.42 -9.48 0.79
N LEU A 28 -2.61 -9.99 2.01
CA LEU A 28 -3.17 -9.18 3.11
C LEU A 28 -2.19 -8.10 3.60
N VAL A 29 -0.90 -8.43 3.64
CA VAL A 29 0.16 -7.46 4.00
C VAL A 29 0.27 -6.39 2.91
N PHE A 30 0.09 -6.79 1.66
CA PHE A 30 0.00 -5.89 0.53
C PHE A 30 -1.24 -4.98 0.62
N ALA A 31 -2.41 -5.52 0.96
CA ALA A 31 -3.63 -4.73 1.17
C ALA A 31 -3.43 -3.68 2.28
N LEU A 32 -2.74 -4.04 3.36
CA LEU A 32 -2.37 -3.10 4.43
C LEU A 32 -1.41 -2.01 3.91
N GLY A 33 -0.37 -2.39 3.16
CA GLY A 33 0.56 -1.44 2.54
C GLY A 33 -0.16 -0.46 1.61
N SER A 34 -1.12 -0.94 0.83
CA SER A 34 -1.92 -0.11 -0.07
C SER A 34 -2.84 0.85 0.70
N ALA A 35 -3.49 0.38 1.77
CA ALA A 35 -4.27 1.25 2.66
C ALA A 35 -3.39 2.35 3.32
N MET A 36 -2.17 2.01 3.74
CA MET A 36 -1.21 2.99 4.27
C MET A 36 -0.79 4.02 3.21
N THR A 37 -0.54 3.59 1.97
CA THR A 37 -0.20 4.48 0.85
C THR A 37 -1.36 5.40 0.48
N SER A 38 -2.60 4.90 0.55
CA SER A 38 -3.80 5.72 0.38
C SER A 38 -3.89 6.81 1.46
N LEU A 39 -3.71 6.44 2.74
CA LEU A 39 -3.71 7.41 3.85
C LEU A 39 -2.60 8.45 3.70
N TYR A 40 -1.38 8.01 3.35
CA TYR A 40 -0.23 8.88 3.08
C TYR A 40 -0.54 9.90 1.98
N SER A 41 -0.99 9.42 0.81
CA SER A 41 -1.23 10.26 -0.35
C SER A 41 -2.40 11.22 -0.12
N GLY A 42 -3.41 10.82 0.65
CA GLY A 42 -4.52 11.70 1.03
C GLY A 42 -4.05 12.86 1.91
N LEU A 43 -3.16 12.58 2.88
CA LEU A 43 -2.52 13.60 3.72
C LEU A 43 -1.54 14.48 2.94
N ALA A 44 -0.97 13.98 1.85
CA ALA A 44 -0.10 14.71 0.94
C ALA A 44 -0.85 15.41 -0.20
N GLU A 45 -2.19 15.38 -0.19
CA GLU A 45 -3.07 15.97 -1.22
C GLU A 45 -2.84 15.41 -2.64
N VAL A 46 -2.31 14.19 -2.73
CA VAL A 46 -2.09 13.45 -3.98
C VAL A 46 -3.28 12.54 -4.26
N TYR A 47 -4.43 13.16 -4.49
CA TYR A 47 -5.74 12.49 -4.60
C TYR A 47 -5.81 11.34 -5.63
N PRO A 48 -5.16 11.41 -6.81
CA PRO A 48 -5.21 10.29 -7.76
C PRO A 48 -4.63 9.00 -7.16
N ILE A 49 -3.50 9.10 -6.44
CA ILE A 49 -2.87 7.96 -5.78
C ILE A 49 -3.76 7.46 -4.65
N THR A 50 -4.36 8.37 -3.89
CA THR A 50 -5.26 8.04 -2.77
C THR A 50 -6.39 7.13 -3.21
N VAL A 51 -7.06 7.47 -4.31
CA VAL A 51 -8.20 6.71 -4.82
C VAL A 51 -7.76 5.36 -5.37
N ILE A 52 -6.69 5.34 -6.16
CA ILE A 52 -6.19 4.10 -6.78
C ILE A 52 -5.76 3.10 -5.71
N GLU A 53 -4.99 3.54 -4.71
CA GLU A 53 -4.53 2.68 -3.62
C GLU A 53 -5.68 2.23 -2.70
N ALA A 54 -6.69 3.09 -2.45
CA ALA A 54 -7.87 2.67 -1.70
C ALA A 54 -8.63 1.53 -2.42
N LEU A 55 -8.79 1.65 -3.75
CA LEU A 55 -9.42 0.59 -4.55
C LEU A 55 -8.57 -0.68 -4.58
N TRP A 56 -7.25 -0.55 -4.65
CA TRP A 56 -6.36 -1.70 -4.69
C TRP A 56 -6.34 -2.46 -3.37
N ALA A 57 -6.35 -1.75 -2.24
CA ALA A 57 -6.54 -2.34 -0.92
C ALA A 57 -7.84 -3.14 -0.80
N LEU A 58 -8.94 -2.67 -1.42
CA LEU A 58 -10.22 -3.39 -1.45
C LEU A 58 -10.19 -4.63 -2.34
N VAL A 59 -9.48 -4.57 -3.48
CA VAL A 59 -9.34 -5.72 -4.40
C VAL A 59 -8.45 -6.81 -3.81
N ALA A 60 -7.46 -6.43 -3.01
CA ALA A 60 -6.55 -7.36 -2.35
C ALA A 60 -7.13 -8.02 -1.08
N LEU A 61 -8.29 -7.56 -0.59
CA LEU A 61 -8.97 -8.12 0.58
C LEU A 61 -9.94 -9.25 0.19
#